data_AF-A0A9Q1JWN9-F1
#
_entry.id   AF-A0A9Q1JWN9-F1
#
_cell.length_a   1.000
_cell.length_b   1.000
_cell.length_c   1.000
_cell.angle_alpha   90.00
_cell.angle_beta   90.00
_cell.angle_gamma   90.00
#
_symmetry.space_group_name_H-M   'P 1'
#
loop_
_entity.id
_entity.type
_entity.pdbx_description
1 polymer ?
#
loop_
_entity_poly.entity_id
_entity_poly.type
_entity_poly.pdbx_seq_one_letter_code
_entity_poly.pdbx_strand_id
1 'polypeptide(L)'
;MITHGLSDAMGNPGAREQKGGETVTAAKLFSTTDTKPKDKTFAHEGSKATWEKYQSLKLAKQVPPSEEDNSLFLDAVGGWSEKGTVYGLGNSVNLFCEKPTDNATANKPSYTPSVVAQLQTEVDSTKTELNSTKNDIQQQRTSREEQQRKMAEQQRQLEEQQRQLEEQKRKMEEQKQMMEAQCKMIEDQKQAL
;
A
#
# COMPACT_ATOMS: atom_id res chain seq x y z
N MET A 1 -22.90 -28.31 27.46
CA MET A 1 -22.48 -29.31 26.46
C MET A 1 -21.14 -28.87 25.93
N ILE A 2 -20.11 -29.65 26.26
CA ILE A 2 -18.73 -29.46 25.82
C ILE A 2 -18.52 -30.43 24.67
N THR A 3 -18.00 -29.96 23.54
CA THR A 3 -17.39 -30.81 22.51
C THR A 3 -16.10 -30.15 22.04
N HIS A 4 -14.97 -30.65 22.55
CA HIS A 4 -13.69 -30.74 21.86
C HIS A 4 -13.88 -31.57 20.56
N GLY A 5 -13.08 -31.50 19.50
CA GLY A 5 -11.88 -30.74 19.18
C GLY A 5 -11.32 -31.18 17.81
N LEU A 6 -10.23 -30.53 17.39
CA LEU A 6 -9.06 -31.08 16.67
C LEU A 6 -9.17 -31.53 15.21
N SER A 7 -8.49 -30.76 14.34
CA SER A 7 -7.66 -31.16 13.17
C SER A 7 -7.15 -29.84 12.55
N ASP A 8 -6.12 -29.21 13.10
CA ASP A 8 -4.69 -29.42 12.85
C ASP A 8 -4.23 -29.48 11.37
N ALA A 9 -3.23 -28.61 11.12
CA ALA A 9 -2.12 -28.77 10.19
C ALA A 9 -2.39 -28.72 8.67
N MET A 10 -2.57 -27.51 8.14
CA MET A 10 -1.93 -27.14 6.86
C MET A 10 -1.05 -25.91 7.11
N GLY A 11 0.13 -26.18 7.68
CA GLY A 11 1.20 -25.21 7.78
C GLY A 11 1.63 -24.79 6.39
N ASN A 12 1.43 -23.52 6.08
CA ASN A 12 1.98 -22.86 4.91
C ASN A 12 3.52 -22.76 5.07
N PRO A 13 4.34 -23.45 4.25
CA PRO A 13 5.80 -23.39 4.34
C PRO A 13 6.36 -22.14 3.62
N GLY A 14 5.70 -20.99 3.75
CA GLY A 14 6.05 -19.76 3.05
C GLY A 14 6.48 -18.59 3.96
N ALA A 15 6.31 -18.70 5.28
CA ALA A 15 6.71 -17.65 6.21
C ALA A 15 8.18 -17.83 6.62
N ARG A 16 9.11 -17.51 5.71
CA ARG A 16 10.51 -17.29 6.10
C ARG A 16 10.54 -16.00 6.90
N GLU A 17 10.71 -16.13 8.20
CA GLU A 17 10.95 -15.06 9.17
C GLU A 17 11.87 -13.98 8.55
N GLN A 18 11.34 -12.79 8.32
CA GLN A 18 12.14 -11.58 8.12
C GLN A 18 12.76 -11.20 9.47
N LYS A 19 13.82 -11.91 9.86
CA LYS A 19 14.74 -11.42 10.90
C LYS A 19 15.68 -10.42 10.25
N GLY A 20 15.33 -9.13 10.34
CA GLY A 20 16.23 -7.97 10.20
C GLY A 20 17.36 -8.09 9.16
N GLY A 21 17.04 -8.55 7.96
CA GLY A 21 18.03 -8.97 6.97
C GLY A 21 18.47 -7.82 6.09
N GLU A 22 19.69 -7.32 6.32
CA GLU A 22 20.42 -6.53 5.33
C GLU A 22 20.40 -7.30 4.00
N THR A 23 19.84 -6.70 2.94
CA THR A 23 19.76 -7.34 1.62
C THR A 23 21.18 -7.62 1.14
N VAL A 24 21.53 -8.90 1.04
CA VAL A 24 22.84 -9.31 0.52
C VAL A 24 22.86 -8.93 -0.96
N THR A 25 23.73 -7.99 -1.33
CA THR A 25 23.91 -7.56 -2.73
C THR A 25 25.00 -8.39 -3.42
N ALA A 26 24.97 -8.41 -4.76
CA ALA A 26 25.98 -9.09 -5.59
C ALA A 26 27.40 -8.60 -5.26
N ALA A 27 27.57 -7.28 -5.09
CA ALA A 27 28.83 -6.67 -4.68
C ALA A 27 29.31 -7.16 -3.30
N LYS A 28 28.39 -7.27 -2.34
CA LYS A 28 28.72 -7.76 -0.99
C LYS A 28 29.19 -9.21 -1.05
N LEU A 29 28.49 -10.06 -1.78
CA LEU A 29 28.88 -11.46 -1.97
C LEU A 29 30.27 -11.57 -2.62
N PHE A 30 30.51 -10.82 -3.69
CA PHE A 30 31.80 -10.77 -4.38
C PHE A 30 32.94 -10.35 -3.44
N SER A 31 32.74 -9.30 -2.64
CA SER A 31 33.75 -8.84 -1.68
C SER A 31 34.09 -9.92 -0.64
N THR A 32 33.14 -10.79 -0.29
CA THR A 32 33.36 -11.88 0.67
C THR A 32 34.00 -13.12 0.05
N THR A 33 33.73 -13.41 -1.23
CA THR A 33 34.27 -14.59 -1.92
C THR A 33 35.68 -14.37 -2.47
N ASP A 34 35.99 -13.14 -2.88
CA ASP A 34 37.23 -12.81 -3.59
C ASP A 34 38.30 -12.15 -2.70
N THR A 35 38.07 -12.05 -1.39
CA THR A 35 39.07 -11.54 -0.45
C THR A 35 39.79 -12.65 0.31
N LYS A 36 41.10 -12.49 0.50
CA LYS A 36 41.90 -13.42 1.31
C LYS A 36 41.48 -13.29 2.78
N PRO A 37 41.23 -14.40 3.49
CA PRO A 37 40.68 -14.37 4.85
C PRO A 37 41.60 -13.72 5.89
N LYS A 38 42.92 -13.64 5.63
CA LYS A 38 43.90 -13.10 6.56
C LYS A 38 44.06 -11.57 6.46
N ASP A 39 44.00 -11.03 5.26
CA ASP A 39 44.41 -9.64 5.00
C ASP A 39 43.28 -8.77 4.44
N LYS A 40 42.10 -9.34 4.17
CA LYS A 40 40.96 -8.67 3.49
C LYS A 40 41.33 -8.00 2.17
N THR A 41 42.46 -8.40 1.57
CA THR A 41 42.90 -7.96 0.25
C THR A 41 42.34 -8.90 -0.81
N PHE A 42 42.03 -8.37 -1.99
CA PHE A 42 41.55 -9.18 -3.10
C PHE A 42 42.57 -10.25 -3.49
N ALA A 43 42.08 -11.47 -3.74
CA ALA A 43 42.90 -12.62 -4.09
C ALA A 43 43.63 -12.42 -5.43
N HIS A 44 42.98 -11.70 -6.36
CA HIS A 44 43.45 -11.46 -7.71
C HIS A 44 43.42 -9.97 -8.07
N GLU A 45 44.36 -9.55 -8.90
CA GLU A 45 44.43 -8.18 -9.43
C GLU A 45 43.18 -7.81 -10.25
N GLY A 46 42.61 -8.80 -10.97
CA GLY A 46 41.33 -8.66 -11.65
C GLY A 46 40.17 -8.32 -10.71
N SER A 47 40.07 -9.01 -9.55
CA SER A 47 39.02 -8.75 -8.57
C SER A 47 39.13 -7.35 -7.95
N LYS A 48 40.37 -6.86 -7.75
CA LYS A 48 40.62 -5.49 -7.30
C LYS A 48 40.15 -4.45 -8.33
N ALA A 49 40.50 -4.62 -9.60
CA ALA A 49 40.09 -3.71 -10.67
C ALA A 49 38.57 -3.64 -10.85
N THR A 50 37.88 -4.79 -10.77
CA THR A 50 36.41 -4.87 -10.76
C THR A 50 35.80 -4.09 -9.59
N TRP A 51 36.36 -4.25 -8.39
CA TRP A 51 35.86 -3.55 -7.21
C TRP A 51 36.03 -2.03 -7.29
N GLU A 52 37.18 -1.55 -7.76
CA GLU A 52 37.44 -0.12 -7.96
C GLU A 52 36.51 0.49 -9.02
N LYS A 53 36.22 -0.25 -10.10
CA LYS A 53 35.25 0.15 -11.12
C LYS A 53 33.83 0.25 -10.55
N TYR A 54 33.40 -0.72 -9.76
CA TYR A 54 32.10 -0.69 -9.07
C TYR A 54 31.99 0.53 -8.13
N GLN A 55 33.00 0.79 -7.31
CA GLN A 55 33.01 1.96 -6.41
C GLN A 55 32.97 3.29 -7.19
N SER A 56 33.68 3.37 -8.31
CA SER A 56 33.68 4.56 -9.18
C SER A 56 32.30 4.81 -9.79
N LEU A 57 31.62 3.76 -10.27
CA LEU A 57 30.25 3.84 -10.78
C LEU A 57 29.25 4.25 -9.67
N LYS A 58 29.49 3.80 -8.44
CA LYS A 58 28.62 4.07 -7.29
C LYS A 58 28.72 5.54 -6.84
N LEU A 59 29.94 6.08 -6.82
CA LEU A 59 30.18 7.50 -6.58
C LEU A 59 29.57 8.38 -7.68
N ALA A 60 29.65 7.94 -8.94
CA ALA A 60 29.18 8.74 -10.08
C ALA A 60 27.66 8.86 -10.17
N LYS A 61 26.89 7.83 -9.77
CA LYS A 61 25.44 7.81 -9.99
C LYS A 61 24.57 8.31 -8.80
N GLN A 62 25.12 8.63 -7.62
CA GLN A 62 24.35 9.04 -6.41
C GLN A 62 23.06 8.21 -6.18
N VAL A 63 23.19 6.89 -6.23
CA VAL A 63 22.06 5.94 -6.30
C VAL A 63 21.56 5.51 -4.92
N PRO A 64 20.24 5.51 -4.66
CA PRO A 64 19.66 4.89 -3.47
C PRO A 64 19.77 3.35 -3.52
N PRO A 65 19.96 2.67 -2.37
CA PRO A 65 20.38 1.28 -2.35
C PRO A 65 19.19 0.30 -2.35
N SER A 66 19.00 -0.46 -3.43
CA SER A 66 18.63 -1.89 -3.32
C SER A 66 18.66 -2.64 -4.66
N GLU A 67 18.11 -2.05 -5.74
CA GLU A 67 18.02 -2.74 -7.05
C GLU A 67 19.11 -2.29 -8.03
N GLU A 68 19.45 -1.00 -8.02
CA GLU A 68 20.48 -0.43 -8.89
C GLU A 68 21.90 -0.83 -8.47
N ASP A 69 22.12 -1.28 -7.23
CA ASP A 69 23.44 -1.71 -6.75
C ASP A 69 23.92 -3.00 -7.43
N ASN A 70 22.97 -3.91 -7.73
CA ASN A 70 23.27 -5.17 -8.40
C ASN A 70 23.54 -4.97 -9.90
N SER A 71 22.79 -4.09 -10.57
CA SER A 71 23.03 -3.76 -11.99
C SER A 71 24.35 -3.00 -12.17
N LEU A 72 24.69 -2.11 -11.25
CA LEU A 72 25.96 -1.40 -11.23
C LEU A 72 27.15 -2.33 -11.02
N PHE A 73 26.99 -3.35 -10.18
CA PHE A 73 28.00 -4.39 -10.02
C PHE A 73 28.16 -5.22 -11.29
N LEU A 74 27.06 -5.60 -11.97
CA LEU A 74 27.11 -6.28 -13.27
C LEU A 74 27.87 -5.48 -14.34
N ASP A 75 27.67 -4.16 -14.39
CA ASP A 75 28.41 -3.28 -15.30
C ASP A 75 29.92 -3.28 -14.98
N ALA A 76 30.28 -3.38 -13.69
CA ALA A 76 31.67 -3.38 -13.24
C ALA A 76 32.40 -4.69 -13.59
N VAL A 77 31.77 -5.85 -13.42
CA VAL A 77 32.33 -7.17 -13.78
C VAL A 77 32.38 -7.44 -15.29
N GLY A 78 31.85 -6.53 -16.11
CA GLY A 78 31.80 -6.68 -17.57
C GLY A 78 30.62 -7.51 -18.06
N GLY A 79 29.60 -7.69 -17.23
CA GLY A 79 28.39 -8.43 -17.56
C GLY A 79 28.58 -9.94 -17.58
N TRP A 80 27.78 -10.59 -18.43
CA TRP A 80 27.75 -12.04 -18.55
C TRP A 80 28.78 -12.51 -19.57
N SER A 81 29.55 -13.53 -19.22
CA SER A 81 30.39 -14.24 -20.21
C SER A 81 29.52 -15.02 -21.21
N GLU A 82 30.09 -15.39 -22.35
CA GLU A 82 29.44 -16.25 -23.36
C GLU A 82 28.95 -17.58 -22.76
N LYS A 83 29.60 -18.07 -21.70
CA LYS A 83 29.22 -19.28 -20.96
C LYS A 83 28.07 -19.06 -19.98
N GLY A 84 27.53 -17.84 -19.90
CA GLY A 84 26.47 -17.49 -18.97
C GLY A 84 26.90 -17.37 -17.52
N THR A 85 28.20 -17.17 -17.27
CA THR A 85 28.75 -16.96 -15.92
C THR A 85 29.19 -15.51 -15.74
N VAL A 86 29.08 -15.00 -14.52
CA VAL A 86 29.64 -13.67 -14.15
C VAL A 86 30.94 -13.87 -13.39
N TYR A 87 31.95 -13.05 -13.69
CA TYR A 87 33.25 -13.15 -13.03
C TYR A 87 33.12 -12.98 -11.50
N GLY A 88 33.76 -13.85 -10.72
CA GLY A 88 33.72 -13.91 -9.26
C GLY A 88 32.41 -14.38 -8.64
N LEU A 89 31.28 -14.30 -9.35
CA LEU A 89 29.98 -14.79 -8.86
C LEU A 89 29.53 -16.12 -9.49
N GLY A 90 30.11 -16.53 -10.60
CA GLY A 90 29.71 -17.75 -11.30
C GLY A 90 28.19 -17.77 -11.58
N ASN A 91 27.51 -18.80 -11.08
CA ASN A 91 26.06 -18.98 -11.23
C ASN A 91 25.23 -18.35 -10.08
N SER A 92 25.86 -17.90 -8.99
CA SER A 92 25.12 -17.32 -7.86
C SER A 92 24.54 -15.95 -8.20
N VAL A 93 24.98 -15.34 -9.29
CA VAL A 93 24.44 -14.08 -9.80
C VAL A 93 22.96 -14.16 -10.20
N ASN A 94 22.45 -15.34 -10.56
CA ASN A 94 21.02 -15.57 -10.86
C ASN A 94 20.10 -15.29 -9.67
N LEU A 95 20.65 -15.24 -8.45
CA LEU A 95 19.91 -14.88 -7.24
C LEU A 95 19.66 -13.37 -7.11
N PHE A 96 20.42 -12.56 -7.85
CA PHE A 96 20.45 -11.10 -7.71
C PHE A 96 20.12 -10.37 -9.02
N CYS A 97 20.35 -11.02 -10.15
CA CYS A 97 20.12 -10.45 -11.47
C CYS A 97 19.61 -11.51 -12.43
N GLU A 98 18.58 -11.15 -13.20
CA GLU A 98 18.13 -11.97 -14.31
C GLU A 98 19.16 -11.90 -15.44
N LYS A 99 19.54 -13.07 -15.98
CA LYS A 99 20.45 -13.13 -17.12
C LYS A 99 19.79 -12.41 -18.30
N PRO A 100 20.46 -11.45 -18.96
CA PRO A 100 20.10 -11.04 -20.31
C PRO A 100 20.23 -12.30 -21.15
N THR A 101 19.12 -12.97 -21.40
CA THR A 101 19.05 -13.99 -22.42
C THR A 101 19.47 -13.29 -23.71
N ASP A 102 20.58 -13.73 -24.32
CA ASP A 102 21.05 -13.29 -25.63
C ASP A 102 19.99 -13.63 -26.68
N ASN A 103 18.97 -12.79 -26.68
CA ASN A 103 17.81 -12.86 -27.52
C ASN A 103 18.07 -12.07 -28.82
N ALA A 104 19.32 -12.05 -29.29
CA ALA A 104 19.61 -11.79 -30.70
C ALA A 104 19.15 -12.96 -31.60
N THR A 105 18.79 -14.09 -31.00
CA THR A 105 17.85 -15.07 -31.57
C THR A 105 16.71 -15.31 -30.58
N ALA A 106 16.17 -14.24 -29.97
CA ALA A 106 14.76 -14.32 -29.62
C ALA A 106 14.08 -14.58 -30.95
N ASN A 107 13.38 -15.70 -31.03
CA ASN A 107 12.05 -15.63 -31.59
C ASN A 107 11.46 -14.33 -31.02
N LYS A 108 11.53 -13.22 -31.78
CA LYS A 108 10.51 -12.19 -31.67
C LYS A 108 9.27 -13.05 -31.60
N PRO A 109 8.47 -13.04 -30.52
CA PRO A 109 7.20 -13.70 -30.60
C PRO A 109 6.58 -13.03 -31.81
N SER A 110 6.55 -13.77 -32.92
CA SER A 110 5.96 -13.32 -34.15
C SER A 110 4.51 -13.50 -33.81
N TYR A 111 4.02 -12.56 -33.00
CA TYR A 111 2.64 -12.48 -32.64
C TYR A 111 1.99 -12.33 -33.99
N THR A 112 1.29 -13.39 -34.37
CA THR A 112 0.49 -13.32 -35.57
C THR A 112 -0.45 -12.13 -35.38
N PRO A 113 -0.77 -11.37 -36.44
CA PRO A 113 -1.70 -10.25 -36.33
C PRO A 113 -2.99 -10.59 -35.57
N SER A 114 -3.42 -11.86 -35.61
CA SER A 114 -4.54 -12.41 -34.84
C SER A 114 -4.35 -12.36 -33.32
N VAL A 115 -3.17 -12.71 -32.78
CA VAL A 115 -2.94 -12.68 -31.33
C VAL A 115 -2.85 -11.23 -30.84
N VAL A 116 -2.25 -10.34 -31.63
CA VAL A 116 -2.22 -8.90 -31.30
C VAL A 116 -3.64 -8.34 -31.29
N ALA A 117 -4.48 -8.68 -32.28
CA ALA A 117 -5.87 -8.23 -32.32
C ALA A 117 -6.71 -8.76 -31.15
N GLN A 118 -6.50 -9.99 -30.71
CA GLN A 118 -7.17 -10.56 -29.54
C GLN A 118 -6.78 -9.82 -28.26
N LEU A 119 -5.47 -9.64 -28.02
CA LEU A 119 -4.98 -8.89 -26.86
C LEU A 119 -5.47 -7.43 -26.88
N GLN A 120 -5.49 -6.80 -28.04
CA GLN A 120 -6.01 -5.43 -28.17
C GLN A 120 -7.50 -5.38 -27.81
N THR A 121 -8.29 -6.35 -28.27
CA THR A 121 -9.71 -6.46 -27.94
C THR A 121 -9.92 -6.66 -26.43
N GLU A 122 -9.11 -7.50 -25.79
CA GLU A 122 -9.17 -7.70 -24.34
C GLU A 122 -8.78 -6.45 -23.56
N VAL A 123 -7.74 -5.73 -23.99
CA VAL A 123 -7.33 -4.45 -23.38
C VAL A 123 -8.43 -3.41 -23.52
N ASP A 124 -9.06 -3.31 -24.68
CA ASP A 124 -10.16 -2.37 -24.90
C ASP A 124 -11.40 -2.77 -24.09
N SER A 125 -11.74 -4.06 -24.02
CA SER A 125 -12.83 -4.59 -23.19
C SER A 125 -12.60 -4.26 -21.72
N THR A 126 -11.44 -4.64 -21.17
CA THR A 126 -11.09 -4.38 -19.77
C THR A 126 -11.06 -2.88 -19.45
N LYS A 127 -10.60 -2.03 -20.38
CA LYS A 127 -10.67 -0.57 -20.24
C LYS A 127 -12.10 -0.06 -20.19
N THR A 128 -13.00 -0.60 -21.00
CA THR A 128 -14.43 -0.22 -20.97
C THR A 128 -15.10 -0.65 -19.68
N GLU A 129 -14.85 -1.88 -19.20
CA GLU A 129 -15.36 -2.39 -17.94
C GLU A 129 -14.86 -1.58 -16.73
N LEU A 130 -13.57 -1.23 -16.74
CA LEU A 130 -12.97 -0.39 -15.70
C LEU A 130 -13.62 1.00 -15.67
N ASN A 131 -13.85 1.61 -16.83
CA ASN A 131 -14.52 2.90 -16.94
C ASN A 131 -15.98 2.83 -16.47
N SER A 132 -16.70 1.75 -16.82
CA SER A 132 -18.06 1.51 -16.33
C SER A 132 -18.08 1.41 -14.82
N THR A 133 -17.22 0.56 -14.25
CA THR A 133 -17.11 0.34 -12.80
C THR A 133 -16.78 1.65 -12.07
N LYS A 134 -15.87 2.45 -12.63
CA LYS A 134 -15.51 3.76 -12.07
C LYS A 134 -16.71 4.70 -12.04
N ASN A 135 -17.49 4.77 -13.12
CA ASN A 135 -18.69 5.58 -13.19
C ASN A 135 -19.75 5.11 -12.19
N ASP A 136 -19.96 3.80 -12.07
CA ASP A 136 -20.93 3.23 -11.13
C ASP A 136 -20.56 3.56 -9.67
N ILE A 137 -19.29 3.40 -9.31
CA ILE A 137 -18.79 3.78 -7.98
C ILE A 137 -18.98 5.27 -7.73
N GLN A 138 -18.71 6.12 -8.73
CA GLN A 138 -18.88 7.57 -8.59
C GLN A 138 -20.36 7.94 -8.40
N GLN A 139 -21.27 7.34 -9.16
CA GLN A 139 -22.71 7.55 -9.00
C GLN A 139 -23.20 7.10 -7.61
N GLN A 140 -22.75 5.93 -7.14
CA GLN A 140 -23.11 5.44 -5.82
C GLN A 140 -22.59 6.35 -4.70
N ARG A 141 -21.38 6.92 -4.83
CA ARG A 141 -20.85 7.89 -3.88
C ARG A 141 -21.71 9.14 -3.81
N THR A 142 -22.02 9.74 -4.96
CA THR A 142 -22.89 10.93 -5.02
C THR A 142 -24.26 10.65 -4.42
N SER A 143 -24.87 9.51 -4.77
CA SER A 143 -26.18 9.12 -4.22
C SER A 143 -26.15 8.96 -2.69
N ARG A 144 -25.09 8.34 -2.15
CA ARG A 144 -24.91 8.19 -0.70
C ARG A 144 -24.69 9.53 0.00
N GLU A 145 -23.92 10.43 -0.59
CA GLU A 145 -23.69 11.78 -0.06
C GLU A 145 -24.99 12.59 -0.01
N GLU A 146 -25.82 12.50 -1.05
CA GLU A 146 -27.14 13.14 -1.07
C GLU A 146 -28.08 12.57 0.00
N GLN A 147 -28.11 11.25 0.17
CA GLN A 147 -28.89 10.61 1.23
C GLN A 147 -28.42 11.04 2.62
N GLN A 148 -27.11 11.12 2.84
CA GLN A 148 -26.54 11.56 4.10
C GLN A 148 -26.89 13.02 4.40
N ARG A 149 -26.86 13.90 3.39
CA ARG A 149 -27.31 15.30 3.53
C ARG A 149 -28.78 15.39 3.91
N LYS A 150 -29.66 14.63 3.24
CA LYS A 150 -31.10 14.59 3.55
C LYS A 150 -31.35 14.13 4.99
N MET A 151 -30.68 13.07 5.44
CA MET A 151 -30.81 12.62 6.83
C MET A 151 -30.32 13.66 7.83
N ALA A 152 -29.19 14.32 7.56
CA ALA A 152 -28.66 15.38 8.42
C ALA A 152 -29.57 16.62 8.48
N GLU A 153 -30.30 16.91 7.39
CA GLU A 153 -31.29 17.98 7.36
C GLU A 153 -32.55 17.60 8.15
N GLN A 154 -33.06 16.39 7.97
CA GLN A 154 -34.20 15.87 8.75
C GLN A 154 -33.89 15.85 10.26
N GLN A 155 -32.67 15.43 10.64
CA GLN A 155 -32.23 15.43 12.02
C GLN A 155 -32.26 16.85 12.62
N ARG A 156 -31.75 17.84 11.89
CA ARG A 156 -31.79 19.25 12.32
C ARG A 156 -33.21 19.79 12.45
N GLN A 157 -34.11 19.41 11.55
CA GLN A 157 -35.52 19.79 11.64
C GLN A 157 -36.20 19.20 12.88
N LEU A 158 -35.92 17.94 13.20
CA LEU A 158 -36.44 17.30 14.42
C LEU A 158 -35.89 17.96 15.70
N GLU A 159 -34.61 18.26 15.74
CA GLU A 159 -33.99 18.97 16.88
C GLU A 159 -34.59 20.37 17.08
N GLU A 160 -34.86 21.09 16.00
CA GLU A 160 -35.51 22.41 16.06
C GLU A 160 -36.96 22.30 16.56
N GLN A 161 -37.74 21.33 16.06
CA GLN A 161 -39.09 21.07 16.55
C GLN A 161 -39.11 20.72 18.04
N GLN A 162 -38.16 19.90 18.49
CA GLN A 162 -38.03 19.55 19.89
C GLN A 162 -37.72 20.77 20.77
N ARG A 163 -36.78 21.62 20.33
CA ARG A 163 -36.45 22.88 21.01
C ARG A 163 -37.68 23.80 21.13
N GLN A 164 -38.45 23.94 20.07
CA GLN A 164 -39.67 24.76 20.07
C GLN A 164 -40.72 24.21 21.04
N LEU A 165 -40.89 22.90 21.10
CA LEU A 165 -41.80 22.25 22.03
C LEU A 165 -41.36 22.45 23.49
N GLU A 166 -40.07 22.31 23.78
CA GLU A 166 -39.50 22.57 25.10
C GLU A 166 -39.69 24.04 25.52
N GLU A 167 -39.51 24.99 24.61
CA GLU A 167 -39.74 26.40 24.89
C GLU A 167 -41.21 26.71 25.16
N GLN A 168 -42.14 26.14 24.40
CA GLN A 168 -43.57 26.27 24.65
C GLN A 168 -43.95 25.69 26.02
N LYS A 169 -43.42 24.52 26.36
CA LYS A 169 -43.64 23.89 27.67
C LYS A 169 -43.14 24.78 28.80
N ARG A 170 -41.95 25.38 28.64
CA ARG A 170 -41.40 26.32 29.64
C ARG A 170 -42.30 27.54 29.83
N LYS A 171 -42.77 28.15 28.73
CA LYS A 171 -43.70 29.30 28.79
C LYS A 171 -45.02 28.96 29.49
N MET A 172 -45.57 27.77 29.23
CA MET A 172 -46.79 27.30 29.87
C MET A 172 -46.59 27.11 31.38
N GLU A 173 -45.45 26.54 31.79
CA GLU A 173 -45.12 26.36 33.20
C GLU A 173 -44.92 27.70 33.92
N GLU A 174 -44.24 28.66 33.28
CA GLU A 174 -44.10 30.03 33.80
C GLU A 174 -45.45 30.73 33.98
N GLN A 175 -46.37 30.60 33.01
CA GLN A 175 -47.73 31.14 33.11
C GLN A 175 -48.52 30.49 34.25
N LYS A 176 -48.40 29.17 34.41
CA LYS A 176 -49.05 28.44 35.50
C LYS A 176 -48.54 28.91 36.86
N GLN A 177 -47.23 29.04 37.05
CA GLN A 177 -46.65 29.55 38.29
C GLN A 177 -47.09 30.99 38.60
N MET A 178 -47.18 31.84 37.58
CA MET A 178 -47.69 33.21 37.74
C MET A 178 -49.15 33.22 38.20
N MET A 179 -50.00 32.35 37.63
CA MET A 179 -51.40 32.24 38.01
C MET A 179 -51.56 31.71 39.44
N GLU A 180 -50.81 30.68 39.81
CA GLU A 180 -50.78 30.14 41.18
C GLU A 180 -50.36 31.20 42.20
N ALA A 181 -49.34 32.01 41.88
CA ALA A 181 -48.91 33.12 42.72
C ALA A 181 -49.99 34.20 42.87
N GLN A 182 -50.69 34.57 41.78
CA GLN A 182 -51.82 35.50 41.84
C GLN A 182 -52.97 34.96 42.71
N CYS A 183 -53.35 33.69 42.55
CA CYS A 183 -54.37 33.06 43.39
C CYS A 183 -54.01 33.14 44.87
N LYS A 184 -52.75 32.83 45.22
CA LYS A 184 -52.27 32.92 46.60
C LYS A 184 -52.35 34.35 47.16
N MET A 185 -51.95 35.36 46.40
CA MET A 185 -52.06 36.76 46.83
C MET A 185 -53.51 37.17 47.08
N ILE A 186 -54.46 36.74 46.24
CA ILE A 186 -55.88 37.05 46.41
C ILE A 186 -56.44 36.35 47.65
N GLU A 187 -56.05 35.10 47.89
CA GLU A 187 -56.42 34.34 49.10
C GLU A 187 -55.94 35.06 50.37
N ASP A 188 -54.67 35.48 50.39
CA ASP A 188 -54.07 36.21 51.51
C ASP A 188 -54.76 37.57 51.75
N GLN A 189 -55.09 38.30 50.68
CA GLN A 189 -55.86 39.55 50.78
C GLN A 189 -57.27 39.35 51.35
N LYS A 190 -57.94 38.26 50.97
CA LYS A 190 -59.27 37.91 51.47
C LYS A 190 -59.23 37.53 52.96
N GLN A 191 -58.16 36.90 53.44
CA GLN A 191 -58.01 36.54 54.85
C GLN A 191 -57.67 37.75 55.75
N ALA A 192 -57.12 38.82 55.17
CA ALA A 192 -56.73 40.03 55.90
C ALA A 192 -57.87 41.07 56.07
N LEU A 193 -59.00 40.88 55.38
CA LEU A 193 -60.21 41.72 55.44
C LEU A 193 -61.27 41.08 56.36
#